data_AF-A0A1G7LPX2-F1
#
_entry.id   AF-A0A1G7LPX2-F1
#
_cell.length_a   1.000
_cell.length_b   1.000
_cell.length_c   1.000
_cell.angle_alpha   90.00
_cell.angle_beta   90.00
_cell.angle_gamma   90.00
#
_symmetry.space_group_name_H-M   'P 1'
#
loop_
_entity.id
_entity.type
_entity.pdbx_description
1 polymer ?
#
loop_
_entity_poly.entity_id
_entity_poly.type
_entity_poly.pdbx_seq_one_letter_code
_entity_poly.pdbx_strand_id
1 'polypeptide(L)'
;MTETGPSRGTTRSITNIRHSLFQILSGQIPAGDDIRLSDGGEHPFTAIVLDTDFTERLNTGQIMADTDTVFLGEFLERQDFVGNTLTKAVFLTGATTLRDEP
;
A
#
# COMPACT_ATOMS: atom_id res chain seq x y z
N MET A 1 -29.79 -32.20 -23.35
CA MET A 1 -28.42 -32.27 -22.82
C MET A 1 -28.12 -30.91 -22.22
N THR A 2 -27.96 -30.84 -20.89
CA THR A 2 -27.62 -29.62 -20.17
C THR A 2 -26.10 -29.57 -20.03
N GLU A 3 -25.43 -28.85 -20.92
CA GLU A 3 -24.05 -28.43 -20.69
C GLU A 3 -24.05 -27.24 -19.72
N THR A 4 -24.01 -27.54 -18.42
CA THR A 4 -23.47 -26.61 -17.44
C THR A 4 -21.95 -26.65 -17.55
N GLY A 5 -21.39 -25.82 -18.43
CA GLY A 5 -19.97 -25.49 -18.38
C GLY A 5 -19.61 -24.86 -17.03
N PRO A 6 -18.33 -24.91 -16.61
CA PRO A 6 -17.93 -24.31 -15.34
C PRO A 6 -18.32 -22.84 -15.37
N SER A 7 -19.15 -22.43 -14.41
CA SER A 7 -19.39 -21.02 -14.14
C SER A 7 -18.01 -20.44 -13.85
N ARG A 8 -17.41 -19.77 -14.84
CA ARG A 8 -16.18 -19.00 -14.66
C ARG A 8 -16.53 -18.00 -13.60
N GLY A 9 -16.10 -18.27 -12.36
CA GLY A 9 -16.45 -17.48 -11.19
C GLY A 9 -16.26 -16.02 -11.54
N THR A 10 -17.34 -15.26 -11.48
CA THR A 10 -17.37 -13.85 -11.86
C THR A 10 -16.29 -13.13 -11.07
N THR A 11 -15.22 -12.69 -11.73
CA THR A 11 -14.20 -11.90 -11.07
C THR A 11 -14.84 -10.58 -10.65
N ARG A 12 -14.90 -10.35 -9.34
CA ARG A 12 -15.38 -9.10 -8.77
C ARG A 12 -14.21 -8.40 -8.12
N SER A 13 -13.97 -7.15 -8.49
CA SER A 13 -12.99 -6.29 -7.84
C SER A 13 -13.70 -5.20 -7.04
N ILE A 14 -13.24 -4.96 -5.83
CA ILE A 14 -13.66 -3.85 -4.98
C ILE A 14 -12.44 -2.99 -4.73
N THR A 15 -12.56 -1.69 -4.97
CA THR A 15 -11.54 -0.71 -4.64
C THR A 15 -12.04 0.23 -3.55
N ASN A 16 -11.16 0.57 -2.61
CA ASN A 16 -11.41 1.55 -1.58
C ASN A 16 -10.21 2.49 -1.50
N ILE A 17 -10.47 3.78 -1.34
CA ILE A 17 -9.43 4.77 -1.05
C ILE A 17 -9.53 5.11 0.42
N ARG A 18 -8.42 4.99 1.14
CA ARG A 18 -8.31 5.41 2.53
C ARG A 18 -7.10 6.31 2.71
N HIS A 19 -7.21 7.27 3.62
CA HIS A 19 -6.06 8.06 4.08
C HIS A 19 -5.70 7.57 5.48
N SER A 20 -4.41 7.34 5.71
CA SER A 20 -3.92 6.90 7.01
C SER A 20 -2.56 7.48 7.30
N LEU A 21 -2.30 7.71 8.58
CA LEU A 21 -0.94 7.90 9.05
C LEU A 21 -0.17 6.59 8.91
N PHE A 22 1.11 6.69 8.56
CA PHE A 22 2.00 5.55 8.51
C PHE A 22 3.45 5.93 8.81
N GLN A 23 4.23 4.93 9.19
CA GLN A 23 5.67 4.99 9.35
C GLN A 23 6.32 3.91 8.47
N ILE A 24 7.50 4.21 7.96
CA ILE A 24 8.32 3.24 7.22
C ILE A 24 9.18 2.50 8.25
N LEU A 25 9.18 1.17 8.22
CA LEU A 25 9.99 0.40 9.16
C LEU A 25 11.49 0.53 8.83
N SER A 26 12.34 0.58 9.87
CA SER A 26 13.79 0.70 9.69
C SER A 26 14.37 -0.36 8.76
N GLY A 27 15.32 0.04 7.91
CA GLY A 27 15.98 -0.84 6.95
C GLY A 27 15.12 -1.25 5.75
N GLN A 28 13.89 -0.74 5.66
CA GLN A 28 13.08 -0.81 4.45
C GLN A 28 13.44 0.37 3.55
N ILE A 29 14.48 0.20 2.75
CA ILE A 29 14.60 0.98 1.50
C ILE A 29 13.62 0.31 0.52
N PRO A 30 12.79 1.04 -0.25
CA PRO A 30 11.95 0.42 -1.27
C PRO A 30 12.84 -0.43 -2.19
N ALA A 31 12.80 -1.74 -1.98
CA ALA A 31 13.55 -2.71 -2.76
C ALA A 31 12.68 -3.06 -3.96
N GLY A 32 12.66 -2.16 -4.94
CA GLY A 32 11.69 -2.18 -6.04
C GLY A 32 10.44 -1.38 -5.70
N ASP A 33 9.27 -1.88 -6.10
CA ASP A 33 7.98 -1.17 -5.99
C ASP A 33 7.31 -1.34 -4.62
N ASP A 34 7.79 -2.22 -3.73
CA ASP A 34 7.10 -2.54 -2.47
C ASP A 34 7.81 -1.95 -1.24
N ILE A 35 7.02 -1.47 -0.27
CA ILE A 35 7.50 -0.95 1.02
C ILE A 35 6.70 -1.54 2.18
N ARG A 36 7.38 -1.86 3.28
CA ARG A 36 6.73 -2.34 4.51
C ARG A 36 6.47 -1.18 5.47
N LEU A 37 5.20 -1.00 5.81
CA LEU A 37 4.67 0.12 6.56
C LEU A 37 4.01 -0.34 7.86
N SER A 38 3.94 0.56 8.83
CA SER A 38 3.06 0.45 10.00
C SER A 38 2.12 1.64 10.03
N ASP A 39 0.83 1.40 10.25
CA ASP A 39 -0.19 2.44 10.51
C ASP A 39 -0.45 2.63 12.02
N GLY A 40 0.48 2.18 12.88
CA GLY A 40 0.30 2.14 14.33
C GLY A 40 -0.54 0.94 14.82
N GLY A 41 -1.01 0.09 13.91
CA GLY A 41 -1.65 -1.18 14.24
C GLY A 41 -0.68 -2.25 14.76
N GLU A 42 -1.25 -3.37 15.22
CA GLU A 42 -0.50 -4.50 15.78
C GLU A 42 0.43 -5.18 14.75
N HIS A 43 0.10 -5.09 13.47
CA HIS A 43 0.81 -5.80 12.41
C HIS A 43 1.17 -4.87 11.25
N PRO A 44 2.46 -4.76 10.88
CA PRO A 44 2.86 -4.02 9.70
C PRO A 44 2.38 -4.73 8.43
N PHE A 45 2.13 -3.95 7.39
CA PHE A 45 1.66 -4.41 6.08
C PHE A 45 2.61 -3.96 4.97
N THR A 46 2.48 -4.59 3.80
CA THR A 46 3.23 -4.20 2.59
C THR A 46 2.33 -3.41 1.67
N ALA A 47 2.84 -2.29 1.16
CA ALA A 47 2.19 -1.49 0.12
C ALA A 47 3.06 -1.43 -1.13
N ILE A 48 2.42 -1.48 -2.29
CA ILE A 48 3.05 -1.22 -3.59
C ILE A 48 3.03 0.30 -3.80
N VAL A 49 4.19 0.93 -3.94
CA VAL A 49 4.34 2.37 -4.09
C VAL A 49 4.13 2.76 -5.55
N LEU A 50 3.04 3.48 -5.81
CA LEU A 50 2.78 4.10 -7.11
C LEU A 50 3.16 5.59 -7.13
N ASP A 51 3.38 6.19 -5.96
CA ASP A 51 3.92 7.53 -5.81
C ASP A 51 5.44 7.53 -6.11
N THR A 52 5.78 7.78 -7.37
CA THR A 52 7.16 7.81 -7.86
C THR A 52 7.95 8.99 -7.28
N ASP A 53 7.29 10.12 -7.06
CA ASP A 53 7.92 11.32 -6.49
C ASP A 53 8.32 11.08 -5.03
N PHE A 54 7.42 10.48 -4.23
CA PHE A 54 7.75 10.06 -2.88
C PHE A 54 8.95 9.10 -2.83
N THR A 55 8.98 8.13 -3.74
CA THR A 55 10.08 7.17 -3.84
C THR A 55 11.40 7.85 -4.22
N GLU A 56 11.38 8.80 -5.15
CA GLU A 56 12.54 9.59 -5.53
C GLU A 56 13.05 10.44 -4.36
N ARG A 57 12.14 11.12 -3.63
CA ARG A 57 12.50 11.92 -2.46
C ARG A 57 13.10 11.07 -1.33
N LEU A 58 12.62 9.85 -1.12
CA LEU A 58 13.23 8.88 -0.19
C LEU A 58 14.63 8.48 -0.64
N ASN A 59 14.78 8.07 -1.91
CA ASN A 59 16.04 7.57 -2.45
C ASN A 59 17.14 8.64 -2.53
N THR A 60 16.76 9.90 -2.75
CA THR A 60 17.68 11.04 -2.77
C THR A 60 17.96 11.62 -1.38
N GLY A 61 17.30 11.10 -0.34
CA GLY A 61 17.44 11.58 1.03
C GLY A 61 16.80 12.95 1.29
N GLN A 62 15.92 13.43 0.41
CA GLN A 62 15.15 14.66 0.63
C GLN A 62 14.12 14.49 1.76
N ILE A 63 13.62 13.27 1.93
CA ILE A 63 12.83 12.85 3.09
C ILE A 63 13.53 11.67 3.76
N MET A 64 13.56 11.70 5.10
CA MET A 64 14.13 10.64 5.91
C MET A 64 13.01 9.67 6.29
N ALA A 65 13.25 8.38 6.11
CA ALA A 65 12.41 7.30 6.62
C ALA A 65 13.04 6.74 7.91
N ASP A 66 13.15 7.58 8.93
CA ASP A 66 13.46 7.10 10.27
C ASP A 66 12.19 6.59 10.98
N THR A 67 12.37 5.89 12.09
CA THR A 67 11.26 5.33 12.89
C THR A 67 10.36 6.39 13.51
N ASP A 68 10.77 7.65 13.53
CA ASP A 68 10.04 8.73 14.18
C ASP A 68 9.24 9.57 13.17
N THR A 69 9.59 9.50 11.88
CA THR A 69 8.90 10.22 10.82
C THR A 69 7.54 9.59 10.52
N VAL A 70 6.49 10.39 10.71
CA VAL A 70 5.12 10.04 10.35
C VAL A 70 4.73 10.69 9.03
N PHE A 71 4.14 9.90 8.15
CA PHE A 71 3.62 10.33 6.87
C PHE A 71 2.10 10.23 6.85
N LEU A 72 1.44 11.14 6.14
CA LEU A 72 0.07 10.98 5.71
C LEU A 72 0.06 10.32 4.33
N GLY A 73 -0.46 9.10 4.26
CA GLY A 73 -0.56 8.33 3.02
C GLY A 73 -1.98 8.26 2.49
N GLU A 74 -2.11 8.33 1.16
CA GLU A 74 -3.28 7.89 0.42
C GLU A 74 -3.06 6.45 -0.06
N PHE A 75 -3.98 5.57 0.30
CA PHE A 75 -3.92 4.16 -0.03
C PHE A 75 -5.12 3.75 -0.87
N LEU A 76 -4.86 3.12 -2.01
CA LEU A 76 -5.85 2.38 -2.77
C LEU A 76 -5.77 0.91 -2.35
N GLU A 77 -6.82 0.41 -1.71
CA GLU A 77 -6.98 -1.01 -1.43
C GLU A 77 -7.78 -1.68 -2.54
N ARG A 78 -7.22 -2.72 -3.15
CA ARG A 78 -7.92 -3.58 -4.12
C ARG A 78 -8.14 -4.95 -3.53
N GLN A 79 -9.39 -5.42 -3.62
CA GLN A 79 -9.81 -6.76 -3.24
C GLN A 79 -10.39 -7.45 -4.47
N ASP A 80 -9.72 -8.50 -4.92
CA ASP A 80 -10.10 -9.30 -6.08
C ASP A 80 -10.67 -10.64 -5.61
N PHE A 81 -11.92 -10.92 -5.98
CA PHE A 81 -12.63 -12.15 -5.68
C PHE A 81 -12.69 -13.03 -6.92
N VAL A 82 -12.06 -14.20 -6.87
CA VAL A 82 -12.08 -15.20 -7.94
C VAL A 82 -12.61 -16.51 -7.36
N GLY A 83 -13.91 -16.78 -7.56
CA GLY A 83 -14.59 -17.89 -6.88
C GLY A 83 -14.59 -17.68 -5.36
N ASN A 84 -13.97 -18.61 -4.63
CA ASN A 84 -13.82 -18.52 -3.17
C ASN A 84 -12.46 -17.93 -2.73
N THR A 85 -11.62 -17.51 -3.67
CA THR A 85 -10.31 -16.92 -3.38
C THR A 85 -10.43 -15.40 -3.30
N LEU A 86 -9.89 -14.82 -2.23
CA LEU A 86 -9.75 -13.37 -2.04
C LEU A 86 -8.27 -13.00 -2.08
N THR A 87 -7.90 -12.13 -3.01
CA THR A 87 -6.58 -11.49 -3.07
C THR A 87 -6.72 -10.03 -2.66
N LYS A 88 -5.81 -9.56 -1.79
CA LYS A 88 -5.75 -8.15 -1.39
C LYS A 88 -4.43 -7.53 -1.83
N ALA A 89 -4.48 -6.32 -2.36
CA ALA A 89 -3.31 -5.50 -2.64
C ALA A 89 -3.56 -4.09 -2.10
N VAL A 90 -2.52 -3.49 -1.52
CA VAL A 90 -2.54 -2.12 -1.02
C VAL A 90 -1.54 -1.33 -1.85
N PHE A 91 -1.98 -0.22 -2.42
CA PHE A 91 -1.13 0.68 -3.19
C PHE A 91 -1.01 2.01 -2.47
N LEU A 92 0.21 2.50 -2.26
CA LEU A 92 0.47 3.86 -1.80
C LEU A 92 0.48 4.78 -3.02
N THR A 93 -0.58 5.57 -3.20
CA THR A 93 -0.80 6.43 -4.37
C THR A 93 -0.38 7.88 -4.13
N GLY A 94 -0.20 8.27 -2.87
CA GLY A 94 0.31 9.58 -2.49
C GLY A 94 0.86 9.58 -1.07
N ALA A 95 1.97 10.27 -0.82
CA ALA A 95 2.52 10.41 0.53
C ALA A 95 3.10 11.81 0.79
N THR A 96 2.71 12.38 1.93
CA THR A 96 3.23 13.67 2.42
C THR A 96 3.81 13.49 3.82
N THR A 97 5.02 14.00 4.05
CA THR A 97 5.63 14.03 5.38
C THR A 97 4.89 15.02 6.26
N LEU A 98 4.47 14.59 7.45
CA LEU A 98 4.02 15.49 8.49
C LEU A 98 5.27 15.93 9.24
N ARG A 99 5.86 17.07 8.86
CA ARG A 99 6.98 17.62 9.63
C ARG A 99 6.48 17.99 11.03
N ASP A 100 7.14 17.48 12.06
CA ASP A 100 7.35 18.29 13.26
C ASP A 100 8.30 19.43 12.85
N GLU A 101 7.78 20.65 12.75
CA GLU A 101 8.66 21.82 12.73
C GLU A 101 9.39 21.89 14.08
N PRO A 102 10.71 22.16 14.11
CA PRO A 102 11.41 22.48 15.35
C PRO A 102 10.92 23.78 15.98
#